data_AF-A0A9W4X437-F1
#
_entry.id   AF-A0A9W4X437-F1
#
_cell.length_a   1.000
_cell.length_b   1.000
_cell.length_c   1.000
_cell.angle_alpha   90.00
_cell.angle_beta   90.00
_cell.angle_gamma   90.00
#
_symmetry.space_group_name_H-M   'P 1'
#
loop_
_entity.id
_entity.type
_entity.pdbx_description
1 polymer ?
#
loop_
_entity_poly.entity_id
_entity_poly.type
_entity_poly.pdbx_seq_one_letter_code
_entity_poly.pdbx_strand_id
1 'polypeptide(L)'
;LWVYPSIFANLIAKGCLFLVLPYLPEKYLNPIDRRFTRRLQFANTRLYWSPPTPYPNPNTGLPTQQYWFGTARSLLALTNLPSVWYTKVEGKLAHLILSDGYWDNHYQVVFLCTDFFAERDILLLCEALHTRFDLLAKPNKRITSTGKKCWRIRFSSEESNLVKLRSIVDPFILPELAYK
;
A
#
# COMPACT_ATOMS: atom_id res chain seq x y z
N LEU A 1 -9.77 2.47 26.17
CA LEU A 1 -9.97 2.73 24.72
C LEU A 1 -8.64 3.17 24.09
N TRP A 2 -7.74 2.23 23.79
CA TRP A 2 -6.39 2.49 23.25
C TRP A 2 -6.03 1.43 22.19
N VAL A 3 -6.72 1.42 21.04
CA VAL A 3 -6.53 0.38 19.98
C VAL A 3 -6.11 0.97 18.63
N TYR A 4 -6.07 2.30 18.49
CA TYR A 4 -5.96 2.96 17.18
C TYR A 4 -4.56 3.40 16.67
N PRO A 5 -3.43 3.32 17.41
CA PRO A 5 -2.12 3.68 16.86
C PRO A 5 -1.63 2.77 15.71
N SER A 6 -2.02 1.49 15.71
CA SER A 6 -1.52 0.49 14.74
C SER A 6 -2.11 0.66 13.34
N ILE A 7 -3.37 1.11 13.25
CA ILE A 7 -4.08 1.33 11.98
C ILE A 7 -3.45 2.51 11.21
N PHE A 8 -3.25 3.64 11.90
CA PHE A 8 -2.58 4.80 11.32
C PHE A 8 -1.12 4.49 10.98
N ALA A 9 -0.38 3.79 11.85
CA ALA A 9 0.99 3.41 11.56
C ALA A 9 1.11 2.51 10.32
N ASN A 10 0.20 1.55 10.11
CA ASN A 10 0.23 0.67 8.93
C ASN A 10 -0.20 1.38 7.64
N LEU A 11 -1.22 2.25 7.70
CA LEU A 11 -1.64 3.06 6.55
C LEU A 11 -0.58 4.10 6.17
N ILE A 12 0.16 4.66 7.15
CA ILE A 12 1.29 5.56 6.92
C ILE A 12 2.48 4.79 6.36
N ALA A 13 2.86 3.66 6.96
CA ALA A 13 4.01 2.86 6.55
C ALA A 13 3.90 2.33 5.12
N LYS A 14 2.66 2.12 4.64
CA LYS A 14 2.39 1.68 3.27
C LYS A 14 1.93 2.79 2.35
N GLY A 15 1.95 4.03 2.84
CA GLY A 15 1.56 5.19 2.05
C GLY A 15 0.11 5.14 1.57
N CYS A 16 -0.80 4.43 2.23
CA CYS A 16 -2.24 4.37 1.88
C CYS A 16 -3.09 5.37 2.66
N LEU A 17 -2.50 6.10 3.63
CA LEU A 17 -3.24 7.05 4.47
C LEU A 17 -3.93 8.15 3.64
N PHE A 18 -3.40 8.46 2.45
CA PHE A 18 -3.96 9.49 1.56
C PHE A 18 -5.34 9.15 1.04
N LEU A 19 -5.72 7.86 1.01
CA LEU A 19 -7.04 7.40 0.56
C LEU A 19 -8.11 7.66 1.63
N VAL A 20 -7.76 7.61 2.91
CA VAL A 20 -8.71 7.59 4.03
C VAL A 20 -8.83 8.96 4.74
N LEU A 21 -7.80 9.81 4.65
CA LEU A 21 -7.67 11.07 5.40
C LEU A 21 -8.87 12.05 5.40
N PRO A 22 -9.51 12.38 4.26
CA PRO A 22 -10.61 13.35 4.19
C PRO A 22 -11.98 12.76 4.58
N TYR A 23 -12.06 11.47 4.91
CA TYR A 23 -13.30 10.81 5.33
C TYR A 23 -13.28 10.39 6.81
N LEU A 24 -12.27 10.82 7.58
CA LEU A 24 -12.27 10.65 9.03
C LEU A 24 -13.17 11.73 9.66
N PRO A 25 -14.25 11.35 10.40
CA PRO A 25 -15.05 12.32 11.14
C PRO A 25 -14.20 13.22 12.04
N GLU A 26 -14.55 14.51 12.22
CA GLU A 26 -13.79 15.51 13.00
C GLU A 26 -13.36 15.03 14.40
N LYS A 27 -14.14 14.16 15.05
CA LYS A 27 -13.80 13.53 16.33
C LYS A 27 -12.54 12.63 16.29
N TYR A 28 -12.09 12.23 15.11
CA TYR A 28 -10.85 11.48 14.86
C TYR A 28 -9.69 12.39 14.37
N LEU A 29 -9.98 13.67 14.10
CA LEU A 29 -9.03 14.73 13.74
C LEU A 29 -8.58 15.53 14.97
N ASN A 30 -8.55 14.92 16.16
CA ASN A 30 -7.94 15.56 17.33
C ASN A 30 -6.45 15.81 17.03
N PRO A 31 -5.91 16.99 17.41
CA PRO A 31 -4.67 17.50 16.87
C PRO A 31 -3.59 16.49 17.12
N ILE A 32 -2.96 16.04 16.02
CA ILE A 32 -1.77 15.21 15.96
C ILE A 32 -0.99 15.41 17.25
N ASP A 33 -1.10 14.43 18.13
CA ASP A 33 -0.61 14.49 19.49
C ASP A 33 0.85 14.93 19.42
N ARG A 34 1.17 16.13 19.91
CA ARG A 34 2.53 16.73 19.90
C ARG A 34 3.55 15.85 20.66
N ARG A 35 3.12 14.73 21.25
CA ARG A 35 3.95 13.67 21.81
C ARG A 35 4.38 12.61 20.78
N PHE A 36 3.63 12.42 19.69
CA PHE A 36 3.97 11.47 18.62
C PHE A 36 5.08 12.01 17.71
N THR A 37 5.07 13.32 17.41
CA THR A 37 6.18 14.01 16.72
C THR A 37 7.47 14.04 17.55
N ARG A 38 7.37 13.97 18.88
CA ARG A 38 8.55 13.83 19.76
C ARG A 38 9.06 12.39 19.91
N ARG A 39 8.24 11.36 19.67
CA ARG A 39 8.70 9.95 19.68
C ARG A 39 9.37 9.50 18.38
N LEU A 40 9.30 10.31 17.32
CA LEU A 40 10.12 10.13 16.11
C LEU A 40 11.51 10.77 16.24
N GLN A 41 11.79 11.47 17.35
CA GLN A 41 13.16 11.83 17.73
C GLN A 41 13.74 10.69 18.55
N PHE A 42 14.87 10.16 18.08
CA PHE A 42 15.68 9.10 18.70
C PHE A 42 15.15 7.67 18.56
N ALA A 43 15.08 7.19 17.32
CA ALA A 43 15.65 5.89 17.04
C ALA A 43 17.03 6.13 16.40
N ASN A 44 18.09 6.00 17.20
CA ASN A 44 19.42 5.70 16.69
C ASN A 44 19.32 4.36 15.98
N THR A 45 18.83 4.34 14.74
CA THR A 45 18.95 3.16 13.89
C THR A 45 20.43 3.08 13.50
N ARG A 46 21.22 2.42 14.35
CA ARG A 46 22.30 1.58 13.84
C ARG A 46 21.68 0.79 12.71
N LEU A 47 22.28 0.88 11.52
CA LEU A 47 21.95 0.04 10.38
C LEU A 47 21.82 -1.40 10.88
N TYR A 48 20.61 -1.89 11.06
CA TYR A 48 20.40 -3.32 11.21
C TYR A 48 20.59 -3.88 9.81
N TRP A 49 21.83 -4.27 9.53
CA TRP A 49 22.15 -5.28 8.55
C TRP A 49 21.40 -6.55 9.00
N SER A 50 20.14 -6.71 8.58
CA SER A 50 19.59 -8.05 8.48
C SER A 50 20.33 -8.73 7.34
N PRO A 51 20.86 -9.95 7.52
CA PRO A 51 21.39 -10.68 6.39
C PRO A 51 20.28 -10.77 5.32
N PRO A 52 20.62 -10.58 4.04
CA PRO A 52 19.66 -10.76 2.95
C PRO A 52 18.97 -12.13 3.11
N THR A 53 17.73 -12.24 2.65
CA THR A 53 17.05 -13.55 2.54
C THR A 53 18.05 -14.56 1.98
N PRO A 54 18.24 -15.71 2.65
CA PRO A 54 19.30 -16.63 2.30
C PRO A 54 19.22 -16.96 0.82
N TYR A 55 20.35 -16.76 0.17
CA TYR A 55 20.59 -17.14 -1.22
C TYR A 55 21.11 -18.59 -1.20
N PRO A 56 20.57 -19.50 -2.00
CA PRO A 56 19.50 -19.34 -3.01
C PRO A 56 18.06 -19.38 -2.43
N ASN A 57 17.06 -19.10 -3.27
CA ASN A 57 15.63 -19.21 -2.93
C ASN A 57 15.36 -20.56 -2.24
N PRO A 58 14.89 -20.59 -0.97
CA PRO A 58 14.72 -21.84 -0.25
C PRO A 58 13.67 -22.77 -0.88
N ASN A 59 12.79 -22.25 -1.73
CA ASN A 59 11.76 -23.04 -2.42
C ASN A 59 12.23 -23.62 -3.76
N THR A 60 13.22 -23.01 -4.42
CA THR A 60 13.63 -23.42 -5.78
C THR A 60 15.11 -23.80 -5.89
N GLY A 61 15.93 -23.48 -4.89
CA GLY A 61 17.39 -23.67 -4.93
C GLY A 61 18.10 -22.79 -5.97
N LEU A 62 17.37 -21.94 -6.69
CA LEU A 62 17.90 -21.06 -7.72
C LEU A 62 18.32 -19.70 -7.16
N PRO A 63 19.31 -19.05 -7.80
CA PRO A 63 19.62 -17.65 -7.55
C PRO A 63 18.38 -16.78 -7.66
N THR A 64 18.08 -15.96 -6.64
CA THR A 64 17.16 -14.83 -6.81
C THR A 64 18.01 -13.59 -7.06
N GLN A 65 17.81 -12.93 -8.19
CA GLN A 65 18.38 -11.61 -8.42
C GLN A 65 17.41 -10.56 -7.90
N GLN A 66 17.81 -9.84 -6.86
CA GLN A 66 17.03 -8.73 -6.29
C GLN A 66 17.96 -7.54 -6.04
N TYR A 67 17.51 -6.36 -6.43
CA TYR A 67 18.21 -5.11 -6.18
C TYR A 67 17.62 -4.42 -4.97
N TRP A 68 18.50 -3.88 -4.12
CA TRP A 68 18.13 -3.13 -2.93
C TRP A 68 18.84 -1.80 -2.94
N PHE A 69 18.08 -0.74 -2.71
CA PHE A 69 18.62 0.61 -2.61
C PHE A 69 18.06 1.24 -1.35
N GLY A 70 18.92 1.94 -0.62
CA GLY A 70 18.55 2.73 0.55
C GLY A 70 19.21 4.09 0.45
N THR A 71 18.52 5.13 0.91
CA THR A 71 19.14 6.45 1.04
C THR A 71 20.13 6.43 2.19
N ALA A 72 21.42 6.65 1.90
CA ALA A 72 22.51 6.55 2.88
C ALA A 72 22.43 7.55 4.04
N ARG A 73 21.58 8.59 3.94
CA ARG A 73 21.35 9.57 4.99
C ARG A 73 19.85 9.67 5.24
N SER A 74 19.46 9.77 6.51
CA SER A 74 18.11 10.24 6.89
C SER A 74 18.00 11.68 6.40
N LEU A 75 17.45 11.86 5.21
CA LEU A 75 17.22 13.17 4.65
C LEU A 75 16.05 13.79 5.42
N LEU A 76 16.27 14.93 6.08
CA LEU A 76 15.19 15.78 6.59
C LEU A 76 14.12 16.06 5.50
N ALA A 77 14.48 16.00 4.22
CA ALA A 77 13.50 16.06 3.13
C ALA A 77 12.47 14.90 3.16
N LEU A 78 12.85 13.71 3.62
CA LEU A 78 11.94 12.57 3.78
C LEU A 78 10.95 12.79 4.94
N THR A 79 11.23 13.68 5.91
CA THR A 79 10.22 14.03 6.93
C THR A 79 9.11 14.91 6.37
N ASN A 80 9.33 15.53 5.20
CA ASN A 80 8.31 16.25 4.44
C ASN A 80 7.61 15.35 3.40
N LEU A 81 8.09 14.13 3.17
CA LEU A 81 7.36 13.18 2.32
C LEU A 81 5.92 13.01 2.79
N PRO A 82 5.58 12.86 4.08
CA PRO A 82 4.20 12.76 4.51
C PRO A 82 3.33 13.92 4.00
N SER A 83 3.76 15.19 4.10
CA SER A 83 2.94 16.32 3.63
C SER A 83 2.80 16.36 2.10
N VAL A 84 3.82 15.93 1.36
CA VAL A 84 3.80 15.83 -0.11
C VAL A 84 3.06 14.57 -0.59
N TRP A 85 3.05 13.50 0.21
CA TRP A 85 2.35 12.23 -0.03
C TRP A 85 0.83 12.40 0.00
N TYR A 86 0.29 13.60 0.19
CA TYR A 86 -1.15 13.86 0.11
C TYR A 86 -1.59 14.68 -1.10
N THR A 87 -0.69 15.16 -1.97
CA THR A 87 -1.06 16.16 -3.00
C THR A 87 -1.53 15.62 -4.37
N LYS A 88 -0.88 14.58 -4.95
CA LYS A 88 -1.37 13.92 -6.19
C LYS A 88 -1.96 12.54 -5.88
N VAL A 89 -3.26 12.32 -6.06
CA VAL A 89 -3.95 11.13 -5.54
C VAL A 89 -3.92 9.99 -6.56
N GLU A 90 -4.03 10.31 -7.85
CA GLU A 90 -4.03 9.39 -8.99
C GLU A 90 -2.69 8.65 -9.12
N GLY A 91 -1.58 9.39 -9.13
CA GLY A 91 -0.24 8.79 -9.24
C GLY A 91 0.10 7.83 -8.10
N LYS A 92 -0.50 8.01 -6.91
CA LYS A 92 -0.30 7.10 -5.78
C LYS A 92 -1.12 5.83 -5.90
N LEU A 93 -2.34 5.92 -6.43
CA LEU A 93 -3.11 4.74 -6.79
C LEU A 93 -2.37 3.94 -7.87
N ALA A 94 -1.80 4.63 -8.86
CA ALA A 94 -0.94 4.00 -9.87
C ALA A 94 0.26 3.29 -9.24
N HIS A 95 1.00 3.95 -8.32
CA HIS A 95 2.10 3.29 -7.60
C HIS A 95 1.65 2.09 -6.76
N LEU A 96 0.49 2.15 -6.12
CA LEU A 96 -0.08 1.03 -5.35
C LEU A 96 -0.38 -0.16 -6.26
N ILE A 97 -1.01 0.08 -7.41
CA ILE A 97 -1.32 -0.94 -8.42
C ILE A 97 -0.02 -1.50 -9.03
N LEU A 98 0.94 -0.65 -9.37
CA LEU A 98 2.22 -1.06 -9.93
C LEU A 98 3.11 -1.81 -8.93
N SER A 99 2.98 -1.57 -7.62
CA SER A 99 3.69 -2.34 -6.59
C SER A 99 3.01 -3.67 -6.33
N ASP A 100 1.77 -3.61 -5.84
CA ASP A 100 1.09 -4.75 -5.21
C ASP A 100 -0.02 -5.34 -6.08
N GLY A 101 -0.27 -4.76 -7.25
CA GLY A 101 -1.26 -5.21 -8.21
C GLY A 101 -0.77 -6.31 -9.14
N TYR A 102 -1.72 -7.16 -9.56
CA TYR A 102 -1.53 -8.13 -10.63
C TYR A 102 -2.85 -8.41 -11.37
N TRP A 103 -2.74 -8.74 -12.65
CA TRP A 103 -3.85 -9.27 -13.45
C TRP A 103 -4.05 -10.78 -13.22
N ASP A 104 -5.28 -11.18 -12.97
CA ASP A 104 -5.67 -12.59 -12.87
C ASP A 104 -6.35 -13.05 -14.15
N ASN A 105 -5.69 -13.94 -14.89
CA ASN A 105 -6.19 -14.46 -16.16
C ASN A 105 -7.44 -15.32 -16.04
N HIS A 106 -7.70 -15.94 -14.89
CA HIS A 106 -8.86 -16.80 -14.74
C HIS A 106 -10.12 -15.96 -14.53
N TYR A 107 -10.03 -14.94 -13.66
CA TYR A 107 -11.15 -14.07 -13.34
C TYR A 107 -11.25 -12.82 -14.21
N GLN A 108 -10.23 -12.55 -15.03
CA GLN A 108 -10.11 -11.34 -15.86
C GLN A 108 -10.33 -10.06 -15.03
N VAL A 109 -9.59 -9.96 -13.92
CA VAL A 109 -9.66 -8.83 -12.99
C VAL A 109 -8.28 -8.46 -12.47
N VAL A 110 -8.15 -7.23 -11.97
CA VAL A 110 -7.00 -6.80 -11.19
C VAL A 110 -7.23 -7.10 -9.71
N PHE A 111 -6.20 -7.65 -9.07
CA PHE A 111 -6.12 -7.81 -7.61
C PHE A 111 -5.02 -6.94 -7.03
N LEU A 112 -5.22 -6.42 -5.81
CA LEU A 112 -4.16 -5.86 -4.98
C LEU A 112 -3.80 -6.80 -3.83
N CYS A 113 -2.51 -7.11 -3.70
CA CYS A 113 -1.94 -7.93 -2.65
C CYS A 113 -1.87 -7.19 -1.31
N THR A 114 -3.00 -7.04 -0.65
CA THR A 114 -3.11 -6.34 0.64
C THR A 114 -3.05 -7.29 1.84
N ASP A 115 -2.31 -8.39 1.73
CA ASP A 115 -2.34 -9.54 2.64
C ASP A 115 -1.98 -9.21 4.12
N PHE A 116 -1.41 -8.02 4.37
CA PHE A 116 -1.00 -7.53 5.68
C PHE A 116 -2.04 -6.65 6.38
N PHE A 117 -3.09 -6.22 5.68
CA PHE A 117 -4.12 -5.36 6.24
C PHE A 117 -5.23 -6.17 6.91
N ALA A 118 -5.85 -5.58 7.92
CA ALA A 118 -7.04 -6.17 8.52
C ALA A 118 -8.24 -6.00 7.57
N GLU A 119 -9.23 -6.87 7.72
CA GLU A 119 -10.49 -6.83 6.95
C GLU A 119 -11.14 -5.44 6.96
N ARG A 120 -11.17 -4.81 8.15
CA ARG A 120 -11.69 -3.46 8.35
C ARG A 120 -10.96 -2.42 7.51
N ASP A 121 -9.63 -2.53 7.41
CA ASP A 121 -8.83 -1.58 6.63
C ASP A 121 -9.09 -1.75 5.13
N ILE A 122 -9.26 -3.00 4.67
CA ILE A 122 -9.63 -3.30 3.29
C ILE A 122 -10.99 -2.73 2.93
N LEU A 123 -11.98 -2.84 3.82
CA LEU A 123 -13.30 -2.25 3.60
C LEU A 123 -13.21 -0.73 3.43
N LEU A 124 -12.45 -0.04 4.30
CA LEU A 124 -12.23 1.40 4.19
C LEU A 124 -11.49 1.78 2.90
N LEU A 125 -10.53 0.96 2.46
CA LEU A 125 -9.84 1.17 1.20
C LEU A 125 -10.77 1.00 -0.01
N CYS A 126 -11.64 -0.01 -0.01
CA CYS A 126 -12.64 -0.18 -1.07
C CYS A 126 -13.62 0.99 -1.13
N GLU A 127 -14.07 1.49 0.02
CA GLU A 127 -14.92 2.68 0.10
C GLU A 127 -14.20 3.93 -0.42
N ALA A 128 -12.93 4.12 -0.07
CA ALA A 128 -12.13 5.22 -0.57
C ALA A 128 -11.90 5.14 -2.10
N LEU A 129 -11.73 3.94 -2.66
CA LEU A 129 -11.60 3.71 -4.10
C LEU A 129 -12.89 4.09 -4.84
N HIS A 130 -14.05 3.70 -4.28
CA HIS A 130 -15.34 4.04 -4.87
C HIS A 130 -15.63 5.54 -4.78
N THR A 131 -15.49 6.14 -3.60
CA THR A 131 -15.85 7.55 -3.37
C THR A 131 -14.98 8.54 -4.13
N ARG A 132 -13.70 8.21 -4.39
CA ARG A 132 -12.76 9.15 -5.03
C ARG A 132 -12.52 8.94 -6.50
N PHE A 133 -12.53 7.68 -6.93
CA PHE A 133 -12.16 7.32 -8.29
C PHE A 133 -13.31 6.66 -9.04
N ASP A 134 -14.46 6.50 -8.38
CA ASP A 134 -15.60 5.76 -8.90
C ASP A 134 -15.20 4.36 -9.40
N LEU A 135 -14.29 3.74 -8.64
CA LEU A 135 -13.79 2.38 -8.88
C LEU A 135 -14.53 1.39 -8.00
N LEU A 136 -15.10 0.37 -8.63
CA LEU A 136 -15.78 -0.73 -7.98
C LEU A 136 -14.74 -1.77 -7.55
N ALA A 137 -14.60 -1.93 -6.24
CA ALA A 137 -13.68 -2.90 -5.65
C ALA A 137 -14.32 -3.57 -4.42
N LYS A 138 -13.98 -4.84 -4.18
CA LYS A 138 -14.49 -5.62 -3.05
C LYS A 138 -13.36 -6.35 -2.32
N PRO A 139 -13.47 -6.53 -0.99
CA PRO A 139 -12.57 -7.42 -0.25
C PRO A 139 -12.69 -8.85 -0.79
N ASN A 140 -11.56 -9.50 -1.02
CA ASN A 140 -11.46 -10.89 -1.42
C ASN A 140 -10.68 -11.66 -0.35
N LYS A 141 -11.36 -12.59 0.33
CA LYS A 141 -10.74 -13.43 1.36
C LYS A 141 -9.84 -14.46 0.70
N ARG A 142 -8.63 -14.64 1.26
CA ARG A 142 -7.71 -15.71 0.86
C ARG A 142 -7.19 -16.43 2.10
N ILE A 143 -6.95 -17.73 1.94
CA ILE A 143 -6.21 -18.52 2.91
C ILE A 143 -4.82 -18.75 2.32
N THR A 144 -3.79 -18.28 3.03
CA THR A 144 -2.39 -18.47 2.62
C THR A 144 -1.98 -19.93 2.76
N SER A 145 -0.85 -20.31 2.14
CA SER A 145 -0.27 -21.67 2.29
C SER A 145 0.02 -22.05 3.75
N THR A 146 0.20 -21.07 4.63
CA THR A 146 0.40 -21.28 6.08
C THR A 146 -0.90 -21.40 6.86
N GLY A 147 -2.07 -21.42 6.18
CA GLY A 147 -3.39 -21.46 6.81
C GLY A 147 -3.87 -20.12 7.37
N LYS A 148 -3.05 -19.06 7.30
CA LYS A 148 -3.43 -17.73 7.78
C LYS A 148 -4.46 -17.09 6.86
N LYS A 149 -5.53 -16.53 7.45
CA LYS A 149 -6.53 -15.68 6.76
C LYS A 149 -5.87 -14.35 6.38
N CYS A 150 -5.96 -13.98 5.11
CA CYS A 150 -5.55 -12.67 4.60
C CYS A 150 -6.62 -12.09 3.64
N TRP A 151 -6.48 -10.82 3.31
CA TRP A 151 -7.45 -10.08 2.51
C TRP A 151 -6.76 -9.35 1.36
N ARG A 152 -7.34 -9.48 0.17
CA ARG A 152 -6.95 -8.78 -1.04
C ARG A 152 -8.06 -7.83 -1.47
N ILE A 153 -7.73 -6.85 -2.29
CA ILE A 153 -8.75 -6.06 -3.00
C ILE A 153 -8.92 -6.67 -4.38
N ARG A 154 -10.16 -6.93 -4.79
CA ARG A 154 -10.52 -7.35 -6.16
C ARG A 154 -11.28 -6.21 -6.81
N PHE A 155 -10.81 -5.74 -7.97
CA PHE A 155 -11.58 -4.80 -8.80
C PHE A 155 -12.67 -5.54 -9.58
N SER A 156 -13.77 -4.84 -9.88
CA SER A 156 -14.83 -5.38 -10.74
C SER A 156 -14.29 -5.68 -12.14
N SER A 157 -14.76 -6.77 -12.74
CA SER A 157 -14.49 -7.17 -14.13
C SER A 157 -15.31 -6.38 -15.15
N GLU A 158 -16.18 -5.48 -14.70
CA GLU A 158 -16.93 -4.60 -15.59
C GLU A 158 -15.97 -3.76 -16.45
N GLU A 159 -16.17 -3.75 -17.76
CA GLU A 159 -15.27 -3.06 -18.70
C GLU A 159 -15.15 -1.57 -18.37
N SER A 160 -16.25 -0.91 -18.00
CA SER A 160 -16.25 0.49 -17.58
C SER A 160 -15.33 0.75 -16.38
N ASN A 161 -15.25 -0.19 -15.44
CA ASN A 161 -14.38 -0.11 -14.28
C ASN A 161 -12.91 -0.33 -14.66
N LEU A 162 -12.63 -1.28 -15.56
CA LEU A 162 -11.27 -1.54 -16.05
C LEU A 162 -10.73 -0.38 -16.91
N VAL A 163 -11.56 0.24 -17.75
CA VAL A 163 -11.18 1.43 -18.53
C VAL A 163 -10.84 2.60 -17.62
N LYS A 164 -11.63 2.86 -16.56
CA LYS A 164 -11.29 3.88 -15.55
C LYS A 164 -9.99 3.57 -14.82
N LEU A 165 -9.79 2.30 -14.46
CA LEU A 165 -8.56 1.88 -13.80
C LEU A 165 -7.34 2.15 -14.69
N ARG A 166 -7.41 1.77 -15.97
CA ARG A 166 -6.34 2.05 -16.95
C ARG A 166 -6.10 3.54 -17.13
N SER A 167 -7.14 4.34 -17.32
CA SER A 167 -6.96 5.79 -17.54
C SER A 167 -6.29 6.51 -16.36
N ILE A 168 -6.43 6.00 -15.13
CA ILE A 168 -5.74 6.50 -13.94
C ILE A 168 -4.27 6.06 -13.91
N VAL A 169 -3.97 4.83 -14.33
CA VAL A 169 -2.65 4.21 -14.16
C VAL A 169 -1.74 4.49 -15.34
N ASP A 170 -2.24 4.43 -16.58
CA ASP A 170 -1.48 4.54 -17.84
C ASP A 170 -0.52 5.75 -17.88
N PRO A 171 -0.89 6.96 -17.41
CA PRO A 171 0.03 8.11 -17.42
C PRO A 171 1.28 7.94 -16.55
N PHE A 172 1.29 6.94 -15.67
CA PHE A 172 2.37 6.68 -14.70
C PHE A 172 3.09 5.35 -14.96
N ILE A 173 2.67 4.56 -15.95
CA ILE A 173 3.31 3.28 -16.28
C ILE A 173 4.64 3.55 -16.99
N LEU A 174 5.72 2.96 -16.46
CA LEU A 174 6.98 2.86 -17.17
C LEU A 174 6.90 1.71 -18.18
N PRO A 175 7.52 1.81 -19.37
CA PRO A 175 7.49 0.75 -20.38
C PRO A 175 7.86 -0.64 -19.84
N GLU A 176 8.82 -0.71 -18.92
CA GLU A 176 9.30 -1.94 -18.29
C GLU A 176 8.27 -2.60 -17.38
N LEU A 177 7.23 -1.86 -16.95
CA LEU A 177 6.15 -2.33 -16.10
C LEU A 177 4.84 -2.57 -16.86
N ALA A 178 4.81 -2.36 -18.19
CA ALA A 178 3.61 -2.51 -19.01
C ALA A 178 3.11 -3.96 -19.14
N TYR A 179 3.88 -4.94 -18.65
CA TYR A 179 3.49 -6.35 -18.62
C TYR A 179 2.53 -6.70 -17.46
N LYS A 180 2.40 -5.82 -16.47
CA LYS A 180 1.54 -6.02 -15.29
C LYS A 180 0.07 -5.79 -15.61
#